data_AF-A0AAD3CSP2-F1
#
_entry.id   AF-A0AAD3CSP2-F1
#
_cell.length_a   1.000
_cell.length_b   1.000
_cell.length_c   1.000
_cell.angle_alpha   90.00
_cell.angle_beta   90.00
_cell.angle_gamma   90.00
#
_symmetry.space_group_name_H-M   'P 1'
#
loop_
_entity.id
_entity.type
_entity.pdbx_description
1 polymer ?
#
loop_
_entity_poly.entity_id
_entity_poly.type
_entity_poly.pdbx_seq_one_letter_code
_entity_poly.pdbx_strand_id
1 'polypeptide(L)'
;MNPIVQEVNGSSCQAATYRRTALSMAQISEAEAKKGIDKVVAALRKDKQANEELGKLTKVNNILGFGAPRQGIIAVRFNASFQKGGFGLSAVPLPFGMGQSNKSEGRGTMVGQVKASIDEKTGKLVECSVFRDLGYGRAFNLKC
;
A
#
# COMPACT_ATOMS: atom_id res chain seq x y z
N MET A 1 -2.23 65.89 -28.62
CA MET A 1 -1.07 65.07 -29.03
C MET A 1 -1.35 63.65 -28.59
N ASN A 2 -1.55 62.73 -29.55
CA ASN A 2 -1.63 61.28 -29.33
C ASN A 2 -0.21 60.68 -29.44
N PRO A 3 0.02 59.54 -28.80
CA PRO A 3 0.08 58.25 -29.52
C PRO A 3 -0.85 57.21 -28.84
N ILE A 4 -1.66 56.36 -29.50
CA ILE A 4 -1.46 55.34 -30.55
C ILE A 4 -0.50 54.19 -30.16
N VAL A 5 -1.12 53.12 -29.63
CA VAL A 5 -0.94 51.68 -29.93
C VAL A 5 0.13 50.89 -29.16
N GLN A 6 -0.30 49.95 -28.30
CA GLN A 6 -0.34 48.50 -28.58
C GLN A 6 -1.05 47.75 -27.44
N GLU A 7 -2.19 47.13 -27.75
CA GLU A 7 -2.75 46.01 -26.98
C GLU A 7 -1.79 44.82 -27.07
N VAL A 8 -1.43 44.25 -25.93
CA VAL A 8 -0.92 42.88 -25.83
C VAL A 8 -1.81 42.11 -24.88
N ASN A 9 -2.65 41.27 -25.49
CA ASN A 9 -3.37 40.20 -24.85
C ASN A 9 -2.40 39.21 -24.20
N GLY A 10 -2.78 38.71 -23.03
CA GLY A 10 -2.39 37.37 -22.58
C GLY A 10 -1.34 37.31 -21.48
N SER A 11 -1.81 37.34 -20.24
CA SER A 11 -1.58 36.28 -19.24
C SER A 11 -1.99 36.82 -17.88
N SER A 12 -3.25 36.60 -17.51
CA SER A 12 -3.67 36.71 -16.12
C SER A 12 -2.98 35.58 -15.35
N CYS A 13 -1.83 35.89 -14.76
CA CYS A 13 -1.26 35.13 -13.66
C CYS A 13 -2.26 35.23 -12.50
N GLN A 14 -3.25 34.33 -12.51
CA GLN A 14 -4.14 34.12 -11.39
C GLN A 14 -3.24 33.79 -10.19
N ALA A 15 -3.19 34.72 -9.24
CA ALA A 15 -2.65 34.46 -7.93
C ALA A 15 -3.48 33.33 -7.34
N ALA A 16 -2.96 32.10 -7.45
CA ALA A 16 -3.56 30.95 -6.82
C ALA A 16 -3.53 31.22 -5.32
N THR A 17 -4.67 31.64 -4.78
CA THR A 17 -4.92 31.68 -3.34
C THR A 17 -4.60 30.29 -2.83
N TYR A 18 -3.41 30.14 -2.24
CA TYR A 18 -2.98 28.90 -1.62
C TYR A 18 -3.92 28.72 -0.42
N ARG A 19 -5.07 28.09 -0.67
CA ARG A 19 -5.92 27.57 0.39
C ARG A 19 -4.98 26.71 1.21
N ARG A 20 -4.57 27.22 2.37
CA ARG A 20 -3.95 26.43 3.42
C ARG A 20 -4.98 25.36 3.72
N THR A 21 -4.85 24.21 3.07
CA THR A 21 -5.43 22.97 3.55
C THR A 21 -4.75 22.75 4.88
N ALA A 22 -5.37 23.30 5.94
CA ALA A 22 -5.08 22.88 7.28
C ALA A 22 -5.41 21.39 7.28
N LEU A 23 -4.37 20.59 7.10
CA LEU A 23 -4.37 19.17 7.42
C LEU A 23 -4.59 19.13 8.92
N SER A 24 -5.85 19.24 9.34
CA SER A 24 -6.27 18.72 10.63
C SER A 24 -5.96 17.24 10.54
N MET A 25 -4.74 16.89 10.95
CA MET A 25 -4.33 15.51 11.20
C MET A 25 -5.37 15.02 12.20
N ALA A 26 -6.42 14.34 11.74
CA ALA A 26 -7.33 13.72 12.68
C ALA A 26 -6.44 12.76 13.45
N GLN A 27 -6.24 13.08 14.74
CA GLN A 27 -5.37 12.32 15.62
C GLN A 27 -6.10 11.01 15.87
N ILE A 28 -5.91 10.05 14.96
CA ILE A 28 -6.40 8.69 15.15
C ILE A 28 -5.64 8.13 16.34
N SER A 29 -6.36 7.51 17.26
CA SER A 29 -5.74 6.84 18.39
C SER A 29 -4.98 5.60 17.91
N GLU A 30 -3.89 5.23 18.60
CA GLU A 30 -3.16 3.99 18.31
C GLU A 30 -4.08 2.75 18.41
N ALA A 31 -5.10 2.80 19.27
CA ALA A 31 -6.09 1.74 19.44
C ALA A 31 -6.97 1.55 18.20
N GLU A 32 -7.42 2.64 17.57
CA GLU A 32 -8.19 2.58 16.31
C GLU A 32 -7.32 2.11 15.15
N ALA A 33 -6.07 2.57 15.09
CA ALA A 33 -5.12 2.10 14.11
C ALA A 33 -4.87 0.59 14.24
N LYS A 34 -4.71 0.06 15.46
CA LYS A 34 -4.58 -1.38 15.71
C LYS A 34 -5.80 -2.17 15.24
N LYS A 35 -7.01 -1.73 15.59
CA LYS A 35 -8.26 -2.34 15.11
C LYS A 35 -8.34 -2.34 13.57
N GLY A 36 -7.87 -1.27 12.93
CA GLY A 36 -7.76 -1.19 11.48
C GLY A 36 -6.78 -2.20 10.90
N ILE A 37 -5.57 -2.28 11.48
CA ILE A 37 -4.54 -3.23 11.08
C ILE A 37 -5.05 -4.67 11.20
N ASP A 38 -5.74 -5.02 12.28
CA ASP A 38 -6.30 -6.38 12.47
C ASP A 38 -7.29 -6.75 11.36
N LYS A 39 -8.12 -5.80 10.90
CA LYS A 39 -9.03 -6.00 9.76
C LYS A 39 -8.27 -6.19 8.45
N VAL A 40 -7.22 -5.40 8.22
CA VAL A 40 -6.34 -5.55 7.04
C VAL A 40 -5.66 -6.90 7.05
N VAL A 41 -5.14 -7.34 8.20
CA VAL A 41 -4.52 -8.65 8.37
C VAL A 41 -5.53 -9.77 8.12
N ALA A 42 -6.74 -9.65 8.64
CA ALA A 42 -7.81 -10.62 8.41
C ALA A 42 -8.21 -10.69 6.93
N ALA A 43 -8.29 -9.56 6.23
CA ALA A 43 -8.56 -9.51 4.79
C ALA A 43 -7.43 -10.16 3.99
N LEU A 44 -6.17 -9.80 4.26
CA LEU A 44 -4.99 -10.37 3.61
C LEU A 44 -4.88 -11.89 3.81
N ARG A 45 -5.24 -12.40 5.00
CA ARG A 45 -5.24 -13.85 5.28
C ARG A 45 -6.35 -14.61 4.56
N LYS A 46 -7.47 -13.96 4.26
CA LYS A 46 -8.60 -14.58 3.54
C LYS A 46 -8.41 -14.56 2.03
N ASP A 47 -7.69 -13.56 1.51
CA ASP A 47 -7.48 -13.41 0.08
C ASP A 47 -6.58 -14.54 -0.47
N LYS A 48 -7.09 -15.30 -1.43
CA LYS A 48 -6.37 -16.43 -2.02
C LYS A 48 -5.22 -15.96 -2.90
N GLN A 49 -5.42 -14.89 -3.67
CA GLN A 49 -4.42 -14.37 -4.59
C GLN A 49 -3.24 -13.76 -3.82
N ALA A 50 -3.52 -13.04 -2.73
CA ALA A 50 -2.47 -12.54 -1.84
C ALA A 50 -1.67 -13.67 -1.20
N ASN A 51 -2.33 -14.74 -0.74
CA ASN A 51 -1.67 -15.90 -0.15
C ASN A 51 -0.84 -16.71 -1.17
N GLU A 52 -1.26 -16.79 -2.43
CA GLU A 52 -0.52 -17.47 -3.50
C GLU A 52 0.75 -16.69 -3.89
N GLU A 53 0.64 -15.37 -4.02
CA GLU A 53 1.75 -14.50 -4.41
C GLU A 53 2.75 -14.27 -3.27
N LEU A 54 2.26 -13.85 -2.10
CA LEU A 54 3.07 -13.40 -0.96
C LEU A 54 3.26 -14.49 0.12
N GLY A 55 2.39 -15.50 0.16
CA GLY A 55 2.33 -16.45 1.26
C GLY A 55 1.42 -15.99 2.40
N LYS A 56 1.36 -16.81 3.46
CA LYS A 56 0.50 -16.53 4.62
C LYS A 56 1.13 -15.45 5.50
N LEU A 57 0.37 -14.41 5.83
CA LEU A 57 0.80 -13.39 6.79
C LEU A 57 0.95 -14.01 8.19
N THR A 58 2.20 -14.09 8.67
CA THR A 58 2.54 -14.68 9.98
C THR A 58 2.57 -13.64 11.08
N LYS A 59 3.23 -12.49 10.82
CA LYS A 59 3.49 -11.48 11.84
C LYS A 59 3.39 -10.06 11.28
N VAL A 60 2.84 -9.15 12.07
CA VAL A 60 3.02 -7.70 11.87
C VAL A 60 4.25 -7.28 12.69
N ASN A 61 5.25 -6.68 12.03
CA ASN A 61 6.55 -6.39 12.62
C ASN A 61 6.60 -5.00 13.25
N ASN A 62 6.35 -3.97 12.45
CA ASN A 62 6.46 -2.58 12.90
C ASN A 62 5.40 -1.72 12.22
N ILE A 63 4.77 -0.81 12.97
CA ILE A 63 3.83 0.16 12.44
C ILE A 63 4.64 1.41 12.08
N LEU A 64 4.71 1.71 10.78
CA LEU A 64 5.47 2.85 10.26
C LEU A 64 4.70 4.17 10.43
N GLY A 65 3.38 4.11 10.45
CA GLY A 65 2.54 5.27 10.68
C GLY A 65 1.05 4.98 10.50
N PHE A 66 0.24 5.83 11.10
CA PHE A 66 -1.21 5.81 10.98
C PHE A 66 -1.75 7.25 11.02
N GLY A 67 -2.90 7.48 10.42
CA GLY A 67 -3.54 8.81 10.41
C GLY A 67 -4.77 8.85 9.51
N ALA A 68 -5.49 9.97 9.52
CA ALA A 68 -6.67 10.16 8.68
C ALA A 68 -6.35 11.10 7.52
N PRO A 69 -6.00 10.61 6.32
CA PRO A 69 -5.72 11.48 5.18
C PRO A 69 -6.98 12.19 4.68
N ARG A 70 -8.16 11.62 4.94
CA ARG A 70 -9.47 12.17 4.62
C ARG A 70 -10.43 11.89 5.77
N GLN A 71 -11.45 12.74 5.92
CA GLN A 71 -12.48 12.53 6.93
C GLN A 71 -13.20 11.19 6.69
N GLY A 72 -13.30 10.35 7.73
CA GLY A 72 -13.90 9.03 7.63
C GLY A 72 -13.02 7.95 7.00
N ILE A 73 -11.73 8.22 6.75
CA ILE A 73 -10.77 7.21 6.25
C ILE A 73 -9.58 7.14 7.19
N ILE A 74 -9.30 5.93 7.67
CA ILE A 74 -8.11 5.57 8.44
C ILE A 74 -7.08 5.00 7.48
N ALA A 75 -5.92 5.65 7.37
CA ALA A 75 -4.78 5.09 6.67
C ALA A 75 -3.78 4.48 7.66
N VAL A 76 -3.32 3.27 7.35
CA VAL A 76 -2.32 2.55 8.13
C VAL A 76 -1.18 2.10 7.23
N ARG A 77 0.04 2.18 7.77
CA ARG A 77 1.25 1.71 7.12
C ARG A 77 2.06 0.89 8.10
N PHE A 78 2.34 -0.36 7.75
CA PHE A 78 3.06 -1.28 8.62
C PHE A 78 3.87 -2.29 7.83
N ASN A 79 4.91 -2.84 8.44
CA ASN A 79 5.68 -3.95 7.89
C ASN A 79 5.08 -5.26 8.41
N ALA A 80 4.94 -6.24 7.53
CA ALA A 80 4.46 -7.57 7.85
C ALA A 80 5.36 -8.64 7.24
N SER A 81 5.56 -9.72 7.98
CA SER A 81 6.20 -10.94 7.49
C SER A 81 5.16 -11.86 6.89
N PHE A 82 5.43 -12.31 5.68
CA PHE A 82 4.65 -13.32 4.98
C PHE A 82 5.52 -14.57 4.82
N GLN A 83 4.95 -15.73 5.10
CA GLN A 83 5.63 -17.01 4.96
C GLN A 83 4.99 -17.76 3.80
N LYS A 84 5.76 -17.96 2.73
CA LYS A 84 5.32 -18.72 1.58
C LYS A 84 5.57 -20.20 1.85
N GLY A 85 4.49 -20.91 2.15
CA GLY A 85 4.48 -22.35 2.35
C GLY A 85 4.53 -23.05 0.99
N GLY A 86 5.72 -23.15 0.39
CA GLY A 86 5.92 -24.01 -0.76
C GLY A 86 5.91 -25.48 -0.33
N PHE A 87 5.12 -26.31 -1.03
CA PHE A 87 5.36 -27.75 -1.13
C PHE A 87 6.77 -27.90 -1.70
N GLY A 88 7.76 -28.01 -0.81
CA GLY A 88 9.12 -28.34 -1.19
C GLY A 88 9.11 -29.77 -1.72
N LEU A 89 8.80 -29.89 -3.00
CA LEU A 89 9.73 -30.59 -3.84
C LEU A 89 10.93 -29.66 -3.89
N SER A 90 12.03 -30.10 -3.28
CA SER A 90 13.37 -29.67 -3.64
C SER A 90 13.33 -29.27 -5.11
N ALA A 91 13.73 -28.04 -5.46
CA ALA A 91 13.91 -27.70 -6.87
C ALA A 91 14.75 -28.83 -7.44
N VAL A 92 14.12 -29.76 -8.17
CA VAL A 92 14.84 -30.85 -8.81
C VAL A 92 15.75 -30.09 -9.75
N PRO A 93 17.08 -30.10 -9.53
CA PRO A 93 17.96 -29.36 -10.39
C PRO A 93 17.71 -29.91 -11.79
N LEU A 94 17.03 -29.12 -12.62
CA LEU A 94 16.89 -29.45 -14.02
C LEU A 94 18.31 -29.57 -14.56
N PRO A 95 18.62 -30.62 -15.35
CA PRO A 95 19.94 -30.78 -15.92
C PRO A 95 20.35 -29.48 -16.61
N PHE A 96 21.60 -29.09 -16.38
CA PHE A 96 22.21 -27.82 -16.77
C PHE A 96 21.67 -27.27 -18.11
N GLY A 97 21.06 -26.08 -18.07
CA GLY A 97 20.75 -25.31 -19.28
C GLY A 97 19.28 -24.93 -19.52
N MET A 98 18.33 -25.48 -18.77
CA MET A 98 16.93 -25.01 -18.80
C MET A 98 16.61 -24.27 -17.50
N GLY A 99 16.42 -22.95 -17.64
CA GLY A 99 16.22 -22.03 -16.52
C GLY A 99 15.17 -22.47 -15.49
N GLN A 100 15.27 -21.89 -14.29
CA GLN A 100 14.35 -22.16 -13.18
C GLN A 100 12.90 -21.97 -13.63
N SER A 101 12.06 -22.98 -13.39
CA SER A 101 10.65 -22.92 -13.71
C SER A 101 9.97 -21.80 -12.91
N ASN A 102 9.21 -20.93 -13.58
CA ASN A 102 8.42 -19.84 -12.99
C ASN A 102 7.33 -20.29 -11.98
N LYS A 103 7.33 -21.55 -11.54
CA LYS A 103 6.25 -22.16 -10.76
C LYS A 103 6.55 -22.37 -9.28
N SER A 104 7.73 -22.00 -8.78
CA SER A 104 8.00 -22.15 -7.34
C SER A 104 9.06 -21.18 -6.86
N GLU A 105 8.69 -19.91 -6.67
CA GLU A 105 9.44 -19.05 -5.74
C GLU A 105 9.47 -19.78 -4.39
N GLY A 106 10.68 -20.16 -3.96
CA GLY A 106 10.93 -21.14 -2.92
C GLY A 106 10.36 -20.79 -1.54
N ARG A 107 10.42 -21.80 -0.65
CA ARG A 107 10.16 -21.65 0.78
C ARG A 107 10.96 -20.46 1.32
N GLY A 108 10.29 -19.54 2.00
CA GLY A 108 10.94 -18.37 2.56
C GLY A 108 10.00 -17.49 3.37
N THR A 109 10.60 -16.70 4.26
CA THR A 109 9.92 -15.58 4.93
C THR A 109 10.28 -14.32 4.15
N MET A 110 9.27 -13.60 3.68
CA MET A 110 9.44 -12.30 3.06
C MET A 110 8.87 -11.22 3.97
N VAL A 111 9.46 -10.03 3.93
CA VAL A 111 8.93 -8.86 4.64
C VAL A 111 8.37 -7.88 3.61
N GLY A 112 7.06 -7.65 3.70
CA GLY A 112 6.35 -6.69 2.86
C GLY A 112 5.94 -5.47 3.66
N GLN A 113 5.96 -4.31 3.02
CA GLN A 113 5.34 -3.11 3.58
C GLN A 113 3.90 -3.03 3.10
N VAL A 114 2.95 -2.96 4.03
CA VAL A 114 1.52 -2.82 3.75
C VAL A 114 1.12 -1.36 3.90
N LYS A 115 0.39 -0.84 2.92
CA LYS A 115 -0.32 0.44 2.97
C LYS A 115 -1.79 0.16 2.76
N ALA A 116 -2.64 0.54 3.71
CA ALA A 116 -4.07 0.31 3.60
C ALA A 116 -4.87 1.53 4.02
N SER A 117 -6.00 1.73 3.36
CA SER A 117 -7.02 2.72 3.64
C SER A 117 -8.29 1.98 4.05
N ILE A 118 -8.88 2.38 5.18
CA ILE A 118 -10.04 1.73 5.79
C ILE A 118 -11.08 2.81 6.02
N ASP A 119 -12.32 2.55 5.68
CA ASP A 119 -13.44 3.43 6.03
C ASP A 119 -13.73 3.32 7.53
N GLU A 120 -13.71 4.45 8.23
CA GLU A 120 -13.89 4.55 9.68
C GLU A 120 -15.29 4.09 10.11
N LYS A 121 -16.33 4.39 9.33
CA LYS A 121 -17.72 4.11 9.69
C LYS A 121 -18.08 2.65 9.44
N THR A 122 -17.69 2.13 8.29
CA THR A 122 -18.04 0.77 7.87
C THR A 122 -16.98 -0.25 8.28
N GLY A 123 -15.76 0.20 8.55
CA GLY A 123 -14.62 -0.67 8.81
C GLY A 123 -14.17 -1.48 7.60
N LYS A 124 -14.66 -1.16 6.39
CA LYS A 124 -14.30 -1.85 5.16
C LYS A 124 -12.94 -1.36 4.67
N LEU A 125 -12.15 -2.27 4.11
CA LEU A 125 -10.98 -1.87 3.34
C LEU A 125 -11.45 -1.12 2.09
N VAL A 126 -10.89 0.05 1.86
CA VAL A 126 -11.08 0.81 0.62
C VAL A 126 -9.95 0.47 -0.34
N GLU A 127 -8.71 0.47 0.17
CA GLU A 127 -7.52 0.17 -0.61
C GLU A 127 -6.54 -0.61 0.28
N CYS A 128 -5.86 -1.61 -0.28
CA CYS A 128 -4.71 -2.20 0.38
C CYS A 128 -3.68 -2.63 -0.64
N SER A 129 -2.47 -2.12 -0.46
CA SER A 129 -1.31 -2.37 -1.29
C SER A 129 -0.21 -2.99 -0.45
N VAL A 130 0.27 -4.15 -0.84
CA VAL A 130 1.44 -4.80 -0.23
C VAL A 130 2.62 -4.66 -1.16
N PHE A 131 3.68 -4.03 -0.68
CA PHE A 131 4.92 -3.83 -1.42
C PHE A 131 5.94 -4.87 -0.97
N ARG A 132 6.42 -5.67 -1.92
CA ARG A 132 7.56 -6.58 -1.69
C ARG A 132 8.84 -5.77 -1.46
N ASP A 133 9.72 -6.26 -0.58
CA ASP A 133 11.06 -5.71 -0.35
C ASP A 133 11.06 -4.20 -0.01
N LEU A 134 10.23 -3.81 0.97
CA LEU A 134 10.17 -2.44 1.50
C LEU A 134 9.82 -1.35 0.48
N GLY A 135 9.19 -1.70 -0.66
CA GLY A 135 8.76 -0.70 -1.66
C GLY A 135 9.49 -0.72 -2.99
N TYR A 136 10.57 -1.50 -3.11
CA TYR A 136 11.32 -1.63 -4.37
C TYR A 136 10.80 -2.76 -5.27
N GLY A 137 9.95 -3.65 -4.73
CA GLY A 137 9.37 -4.78 -5.45
C GLY A 137 7.97 -4.51 -6.02
N ARG A 138 7.33 -5.59 -6.47
CA ARG A 138 5.96 -5.55 -7.00
C ARG A 138 4.97 -5.11 -5.91
N ALA A 139 4.05 -4.22 -6.28
CA ALA A 139 2.92 -3.83 -5.44
C ALA A 139 1.72 -4.74 -5.75
N PHE A 140 1.21 -5.42 -4.73
CA PHE A 140 -0.01 -6.21 -4.82
C PHE A 140 -1.17 -5.41 -4.27
N ASN A 141 -2.14 -5.07 -5.12
CA ASN A 141 -3.35 -4.37 -4.70
C ASN A 141 -4.45 -5.39 -4.47
N LEU A 142 -4.95 -5.47 -3.25
CA LEU A 142 -6.17 -6.20 -2.94
C LEU A 142 -7.35 -5.50 -3.61
N LYS A 143 -8.15 -6.26 -4.37
CA LYS A 143 -9.48 -5.80 -4.79
C LYS A 143 -10.38 -5.91 -3.57
N CYS A 144 -10.72 -4.76 -2.98
CA CYS A 144 -11.51 -4.66 -1.76
C CYS A 144 -13.00 -4.51 -2.07
#